data_AF-A0A7J5Y7E5-F1
#
_entry.id   AF-A0A7J5Y7E5-F1
#
_cell.length_a   1.000
_cell.length_b   1.000
_cell.length_c   1.000
_cell.angle_alpha   90.00
_cell.angle_beta   90.00
_cell.angle_gamma   90.00
#
_symmetry.space_group_name_H-M   'P 1'
#
loop_
_entity.id
_entity.type
_entity.pdbx_description
1 polymer ?
#
loop_
_entity_poly.entity_id
_entity_poly.type
_entity_poly.pdbx_seq_one_letter_code
_entity_poly.pdbx_strand_id
1 'polypeptide(L)'
;MIQQSPENLLIRPGQQEARLECFHGDNSFPYMLWYRHRSAAGGQPRDMDLIGLLHYENADVEKTFATERFNITDVCQSVLITQWPHYISRLPNGSAEMHCYQNETNYDYVYWYRQQRGQGFQLMAYVVGGFANYEEGFTSGYQAVKVKEKQLWSLSISSVQEEDEAVYLCAASLHSAATDLRPAQKLTATREAA
;
A
#
# COMPACT_ATOMS: atom_id res chain seq x y z
N MET A 1 4.89 -5.25 6.76
CA MET A 1 3.61 -5.83 7.20
C MET A 1 3.18 -6.88 6.19
N ILE A 2 2.73 -8.05 6.64
CA ILE A 2 2.19 -9.13 5.80
C ILE A 2 0.68 -9.17 6.02
N GLN A 3 -0.11 -9.15 4.95
CA GLN A 3 -1.57 -9.20 4.99
C GLN A 3 -2.06 -10.38 4.14
N GLN A 4 -2.78 -11.31 4.77
CA GLN A 4 -3.42 -12.43 4.10
C GLN A 4 -4.93 -12.17 3.95
N SER A 5 -5.50 -12.52 2.79
CA SER A 5 -6.93 -12.41 2.49
C SER A 5 -7.44 -13.67 1.78
N PRO A 6 -8.68 -14.12 2.04
CA PRO A 6 -9.52 -13.72 3.18
C PRO A 6 -8.94 -14.27 4.50
N GLU A 7 -9.24 -13.60 5.63
CA GLU A 7 -8.80 -14.04 6.96
C GLU A 7 -9.37 -15.41 7.36
N ASN A 8 -10.61 -15.69 6.94
CA ASN A 8 -11.30 -16.94 7.20
C ASN A 8 -11.94 -17.44 5.90
N LEU A 9 -11.73 -18.72 5.59
CA LEU A 9 -12.24 -19.34 4.38
C LEU A 9 -12.95 -20.66 4.74
N LEU A 10 -14.23 -20.76 4.38
CA LEU A 10 -15.05 -21.96 4.56
C LEU A 10 -15.36 -22.59 3.19
N ILE A 11 -14.65 -23.65 2.84
CA ILE A 11 -14.79 -24.37 1.56
C ILE A 11 -15.53 -25.68 1.80
N ARG A 12 -16.53 -25.98 0.98
CA ARG A 12 -17.27 -27.25 1.06
C ARG A 12 -16.53 -28.35 0.29
N PRO A 13 -16.48 -29.60 0.80
CA PRO A 13 -15.88 -30.71 0.07
C PRO A 13 -16.53 -30.88 -1.32
N GLY A 14 -15.71 -30.86 -2.37
CA GLY A 14 -16.17 -31.01 -3.75
C GLY A 14 -16.62 -29.73 -4.45
N GLN A 15 -16.47 -28.55 -3.84
CA GLN A 15 -16.85 -27.28 -4.46
C GLN A 15 -15.75 -26.22 -4.35
N GLN A 16 -15.29 -25.75 -5.52
CA GLN A 16 -14.46 -24.57 -5.78
C GLN A 16 -13.02 -24.58 -5.23
N GLU A 17 -12.12 -23.96 -5.99
CA GLU A 17 -10.72 -23.75 -5.60
C GLU A 17 -10.66 -22.75 -4.43
N ALA A 18 -9.86 -23.08 -3.41
CA ALA A 18 -9.59 -22.19 -2.29
C ALA A 18 -8.43 -21.28 -2.65
N ARG A 19 -8.68 -19.97 -2.81
CA ARG A 19 -7.65 -18.98 -3.08
C ARG A 19 -7.35 -18.17 -1.83
N LEU A 20 -6.08 -18.13 -1.45
CA LEU A 20 -5.54 -17.24 -0.43
C LEU A 20 -4.58 -16.28 -1.13
N GLU A 21 -4.69 -15.00 -0.79
CA GLU A 21 -3.87 -13.91 -1.30
C GLU A 21 -3.01 -13.39 -0.15
N CYS A 22 -1.74 -13.09 -0.44
CA CYS A 22 -0.82 -12.53 0.53
C CYS A 22 -0.10 -11.33 -0.07
N PHE A 23 -0.06 -10.24 0.68
CA PHE A 23 0.61 -9.01 0.34
C PHE A 23 1.67 -8.69 1.39
N HIS A 24 2.84 -8.22 0.96
CA HIS A 24 3.77 -7.52 1.85
C HIS A 24 4.24 -6.22 1.20
N GLY A 25 4.30 -5.15 2.00
CA GLY A 25 4.65 -3.82 1.51
C GLY A 25 6.15 -3.53 1.41
N ASP A 26 7.00 -4.55 1.34
CA ASP A 26 8.46 -4.36 1.32
C ASP A 26 9.08 -4.87 0.02
N ASN A 27 9.37 -3.94 -0.88
CA ASN A 27 9.93 -4.21 -2.20
C ASN A 27 11.39 -4.70 -2.17
N SER A 28 12.04 -4.72 -1.01
CA SER A 28 13.40 -5.22 -0.84
C SER A 28 13.45 -6.73 -0.60
N PHE A 29 12.30 -7.35 -0.29
CA PHE A 29 12.20 -8.78 -0.02
C PHE A 29 11.56 -9.49 -1.22
N PRO A 30 12.33 -10.24 -2.01
CA PRO A 30 11.78 -10.88 -3.20
C PRO A 30 11.06 -12.21 -2.88
N TYR A 31 10.83 -12.50 -1.59
CA TYR A 31 10.42 -13.81 -1.10
C TYR A 31 9.08 -13.74 -0.37
N MET A 32 8.20 -14.68 -0.69
CA MET A 32 6.99 -14.99 0.08
C MET A 32 6.98 -16.46 0.46
N LEU A 33 6.91 -16.78 1.74
CA LEU A 33 6.85 -18.16 2.24
C LEU A 33 5.44 -18.48 2.71
N TRP A 34 4.90 -19.60 2.23
CA TRP A 34 3.58 -20.09 2.62
C TRP A 34 3.72 -21.25 3.58
N TYR A 35 3.02 -21.16 4.72
CA TYR A 35 3.03 -22.19 5.76
C TYR A 35 1.62 -22.67 6.08
N ARG A 36 1.49 -23.95 6.41
CA ARG A 36 0.28 -24.55 6.94
C ARG A 36 0.41 -24.71 8.44
N HIS A 37 -0.47 -24.04 9.20
CA HIS A 37 -0.68 -24.35 10.61
C HIS A 37 -1.89 -25.27 10.76
N ARG A 38 -1.76 -26.38 11.49
CA ARG A 38 -2.88 -27.27 11.84
C ARG A 38 -3.14 -27.16 13.33
N SER A 39 -4.31 -26.65 13.71
CA SER A 39 -4.74 -26.71 15.11
C SER A 39 -4.83 -28.16 15.55
N ALA A 40 -4.14 -28.52 16.62
CA ALA A 40 -4.21 -29.85 17.20
C ALA A 40 -5.55 -30.07 17.92
N ALA A 41 -6.13 -31.26 17.77
CA ALA A 41 -7.08 -31.74 18.76
C ALA A 41 -6.33 -31.88 20.10
N GLY A 42 -6.69 -31.07 21.10
CA GLY A 42 -6.13 -31.15 22.46
C GLY A 42 -5.08 -30.08 22.84
N GLY A 43 -4.90 -29.01 22.06
CA GLY A 43 -4.20 -27.80 22.52
C GLY A 43 -2.67 -27.87 22.62
N GLN A 44 -2.03 -28.92 22.11
CA GLN A 44 -0.57 -28.90 21.92
C GLN A 44 -0.19 -28.10 20.66
N PRO A 45 0.78 -27.17 20.71
CA PRO A 45 1.29 -26.49 19.53
C PRO A 45 1.89 -27.50 18.55
N ARG A 46 1.55 -27.38 17.26
CA ARG A 46 2.22 -28.12 16.19
C ARG A 46 3.16 -27.18 15.44
N ASP A 47 4.25 -27.75 14.93
CA ASP A 47 5.15 -27.04 14.04
C ASP A 47 4.43 -26.59 12.75
N MET A 48 4.90 -25.48 12.18
CA MET A 48 4.42 -24.96 10.90
C MET A 48 5.02 -25.78 9.77
N ASP A 49 4.17 -26.34 8.88
CA ASP A 49 4.65 -27.02 7.69
C ASP A 49 4.90 -25.99 6.57
N LEU A 50 6.09 -25.95 5.96
CA LEU A 50 6.34 -25.15 4.76
C LEU A 50 5.60 -25.77 3.56
N ILE A 51 4.72 -24.99 2.92
CA ILE A 51 4.01 -25.37 1.69
C ILE A 51 4.89 -25.09 0.48
N GLY A 52 5.55 -23.93 0.48
CA GLY A 52 6.44 -23.52 -0.60
C GLY A 52 6.87 -22.05 -0.50
N LEU A 53 7.73 -21.66 -1.43
CA LEU A 53 8.34 -20.34 -1.55
C LEU A 53 7.98 -19.75 -2.91
N LEU A 54 7.63 -18.47 -2.92
CA LEU A 54 7.61 -17.65 -4.12
C LEU A 54 8.85 -16.73 -4.12
N HIS A 55 9.60 -16.73 -5.21
CA HIS A 55 10.70 -15.81 -5.48
C HIS A 55 10.41 -15.03 -6.77
N TYR A 56 10.01 -13.77 -6.63
CA TYR A 56 9.38 -13.00 -7.72
C TYR A 56 8.22 -13.78 -8.36
N GLU A 57 8.30 -14.10 -9.65
CA GLU A 57 7.28 -14.86 -10.39
C GLU A 57 7.50 -16.38 -10.32
N ASN A 58 8.59 -16.84 -9.68
CA ASN A 58 8.97 -18.25 -9.63
C ASN A 58 8.50 -18.90 -8.33
N ALA A 59 7.55 -19.83 -8.44
CA ALA A 59 7.09 -20.63 -7.31
C ALA A 59 7.85 -21.95 -7.20
N ASP A 60 8.31 -22.26 -5.99
CA ASP A 60 8.84 -23.57 -5.60
C ASP A 60 7.95 -24.17 -4.52
N VAL A 61 7.20 -25.21 -4.89
CA VAL A 61 6.25 -25.88 -4.01
C VAL A 61 6.87 -27.18 -3.50
N GLU A 62 6.84 -27.38 -2.18
CA GLU A 62 7.34 -28.60 -1.56
C GLU A 62 6.64 -29.84 -2.15
N LYS A 63 7.41 -30.89 -2.45
CA LYS A 63 6.93 -32.06 -3.22
C LYS A 63 5.69 -32.73 -2.60
N THR A 64 5.65 -32.77 -1.27
CA THR A 64 4.52 -33.32 -0.51
C THR A 64 3.25 -32.48 -0.67
N PHE A 65 3.38 -31.18 -0.92
CA PHE A 65 2.25 -30.27 -1.11
C PHE A 65 1.83 -30.12 -2.57
N ALA A 66 2.78 -30.18 -3.50
CA ALA A 66 2.50 -30.20 -4.93
C ALA A 66 1.63 -31.41 -5.33
N THR A 67 1.78 -32.54 -4.63
CA THR A 67 0.95 -33.74 -4.81
C THR A 67 -0.39 -33.68 -4.04
N GLU A 68 -0.51 -32.79 -3.04
CA GLU A 68 -1.69 -32.60 -2.18
C GLU A 68 -2.67 -31.53 -2.70
N ARG A 69 -2.54 -31.08 -3.96
CA ARG A 69 -3.38 -30.07 -4.65
C ARG A 69 -3.09 -28.62 -4.26
N PHE A 70 -1.94 -28.31 -3.68
CA PHE A 70 -1.52 -26.92 -3.47
C PHE A 70 -0.80 -26.39 -4.71
N ASN A 71 -1.16 -25.18 -5.12
CA ASN A 71 -0.48 -24.42 -6.16
C ASN A 71 -0.15 -23.04 -5.62
N ILE A 72 1.06 -22.55 -5.89
CA ILE A 72 1.46 -21.17 -5.60
C ILE A 72 1.61 -20.48 -6.95
N THR A 73 0.81 -19.45 -7.16
CA THR A 73 0.84 -18.65 -8.40
C THR A 73 1.16 -17.20 -8.08
N ASP A 74 1.74 -16.55 -9.08
CA ASP A 74 2.28 -15.20 -9.01
C ASP A 74 1.25 -14.14 -8.61
N VAL A 75 1.54 -13.40 -7.54
CA VAL A 75 1.23 -11.96 -7.35
C VAL A 75 1.97 -11.45 -6.10
N CYS A 76 3.30 -11.46 -6.14
CA CYS A 76 4.08 -10.59 -5.26
C CYS A 76 4.25 -9.24 -5.95
N GLN A 77 3.15 -8.50 -6.16
CA GLN A 77 3.22 -7.19 -6.81
C GLN A 77 3.79 -6.16 -5.83
N SER A 78 5.11 -6.05 -5.83
CA SER A 78 5.83 -4.98 -5.15
C SER A 78 5.87 -3.76 -6.07
N VAL A 79 4.83 -2.92 -6.06
CA VAL A 79 4.85 -1.66 -6.82
C VAL A 79 5.88 -0.73 -6.16
N LEU A 80 6.90 -0.33 -6.91
CA LEU A 80 7.88 0.66 -6.45
C LEU A 80 7.25 2.04 -6.50
N ILE A 81 7.10 2.63 -5.31
CA ILE A 81 6.70 4.02 -5.13
C ILE A 81 7.90 4.85 -4.72
N THR A 82 8.19 5.89 -5.49
CA THR A 82 9.20 6.90 -5.16
C THR A 82 8.52 8.24 -4.99
N GLN A 83 8.64 8.86 -3.82
CA GLN A 83 7.99 10.13 -3.50
C GLN A 83 9.02 11.21 -3.15
N TRP A 84 8.83 12.43 -3.66
CA TRP A 84 9.73 13.56 -3.37
C TRP A 84 9.02 14.91 -3.45
N PRO A 85 9.52 15.95 -2.75
CA PRO A 85 10.61 15.90 -1.77
C PRO A 85 10.19 15.24 -0.44
N HIS A 86 11.13 14.65 0.32
CA HIS A 86 10.82 13.99 1.61
C HIS A 86 10.40 14.96 2.73
N TYR A 87 10.80 16.22 2.63
CA TYR A 87 10.45 17.25 3.59
C TYR A 87 10.15 18.56 2.86
N ILE A 88 9.06 19.20 3.25
CA ILE A 88 8.66 20.52 2.76
C ILE A 88 8.43 21.43 3.96
N SER A 89 9.07 22.59 3.94
CA SER A 89 8.81 23.68 4.87
C SER A 89 8.23 24.85 4.09
N ARG A 90 7.07 25.35 4.49
CA ARG A 90 6.43 26.51 3.87
C ARG A 90 5.85 27.44 4.93
N LEU A 91 5.88 28.74 4.63
CA LEU A 91 5.11 29.73 5.36
C LEU A 91 3.63 29.58 5.00
N PRO A 92 2.71 30.00 5.89
CA PRO A 92 1.28 30.08 5.58
C PRO A 92 1.03 30.84 4.28
N ASN A 93 0.02 30.40 3.53
CA ASN A 93 -0.35 30.90 2.20
C ASN A 93 0.68 30.64 1.08
N GLY A 94 1.80 29.97 1.39
CA GLY A 94 2.71 29.46 0.36
C GLY A 94 2.13 28.22 -0.35
N SER A 95 2.69 27.87 -1.50
CA SER A 95 2.34 26.62 -2.19
C SER A 95 3.31 25.48 -1.90
N ALA A 96 2.79 24.26 -1.90
CA ALA A 96 3.55 23.03 -1.80
C ALA A 96 3.17 22.09 -2.95
N GLU A 97 4.14 21.37 -3.49
CA GLU A 97 3.92 20.32 -4.48
C GLU A 97 4.72 19.09 -4.09
N MET A 98 4.07 17.94 -4.21
CA MET A 98 4.62 16.63 -3.93
C MET A 98 4.49 15.77 -5.18
N HIS A 99 5.52 14.99 -5.48
CA HIS A 99 5.55 14.10 -6.63
C HIS A 99 5.64 12.65 -6.20
N CYS A 100 5.04 11.78 -6.99
CA CYS A 100 5.04 10.34 -6.81
C CYS A 100 5.27 9.64 -8.14
N TYR A 101 6.28 8.80 -8.21
CA TYR A 101 6.52 7.90 -9.33
C TYR A 101 6.13 6.48 -8.92
N GLN A 102 5.43 5.78 -9.81
CA GLN A 102 5.20 4.34 -9.72
C GLN A 102 5.85 3.63 -10.91
N ASN A 103 6.46 2.45 -10.69
CA ASN A 103 7.09 1.69 -11.77
C ASN A 103 6.12 0.76 -12.54
N GLU A 104 4.93 0.50 -12.00
CA GLU A 104 3.96 -0.40 -12.62
C GLU A 104 3.26 0.29 -13.80
N THR A 105 3.55 -0.18 -15.01
CA THR A 105 3.04 0.43 -16.25
C THR A 105 1.56 0.21 -16.49
N ASN A 106 0.99 -0.86 -15.93
CA ASN A 106 -0.43 -1.19 -16.09
C ASN A 106 -1.34 -0.43 -15.13
N TYR A 107 -0.80 0.18 -14.09
CA TYR A 107 -1.59 0.96 -13.13
C TYR A 107 -1.78 2.36 -13.70
N ASP A 108 -3.04 2.69 -14.01
CA ASP A 108 -3.43 4.05 -14.39
C ASP A 108 -4.14 4.77 -13.23
N TYR A 109 -3.70 4.47 -12.02
CA TYR A 109 -4.24 5.04 -10.82
C TYR A 109 -3.21 5.22 -9.71
N VAL A 110 -3.52 6.12 -8.77
CA VAL A 110 -2.71 6.40 -7.58
C VAL A 110 -3.62 6.89 -6.46
N TYR A 111 -3.22 6.65 -5.21
CA TYR A 111 -3.92 7.11 -4.01
C TYR A 111 -3.03 8.07 -3.23
N TRP A 112 -3.63 9.12 -2.67
CA TRP A 112 -2.98 10.08 -1.80
C TRP A 112 -3.62 10.06 -0.41
N TYR A 113 -2.79 9.90 0.61
CA TYR A 113 -3.18 9.88 2.00
C TYR A 113 -2.54 11.01 2.79
N ARG A 114 -3.24 11.48 3.82
CA ARG A 114 -2.75 12.41 4.84
C ARG A 114 -2.77 11.75 6.21
N GLN A 115 -1.72 11.94 6.98
CA GLN A 115 -1.65 11.57 8.38
C GLN A 115 -1.24 12.77 9.22
N GLN A 116 -2.21 13.31 9.96
CA GLN A 116 -1.94 14.31 10.98
C GLN A 116 -1.36 13.66 12.25
N ARG A 117 -0.66 14.45 13.06
CA ARG A 117 -0.02 13.96 14.29
C ARG A 117 -1.06 13.30 15.22
N GLY A 118 -0.84 12.04 15.56
CA GLY A 118 -1.72 11.28 16.45
C GLY A 118 -2.98 10.72 15.78
N GLN A 119 -3.13 10.86 14.46
CA GLN A 119 -4.23 10.29 13.68
C GLN A 119 -3.76 9.14 12.80
N GLY A 120 -4.72 8.33 12.31
CA GLY A 120 -4.48 7.35 11.25
C GLY A 120 -4.32 8.01 9.88
N PHE A 121 -3.90 7.25 8.88
CA PHE A 121 -3.92 7.72 7.50
C PHE A 121 -5.37 7.87 7.01
N GLN A 122 -5.68 9.04 6.45
CA GLN A 122 -6.94 9.38 5.81
C GLN A 122 -6.71 9.41 4.30
N LEU A 123 -7.58 8.76 3.53
CA LEU A 123 -7.58 8.93 2.08
C LEU A 123 -8.02 10.36 1.77
N MET A 124 -7.23 11.07 0.97
CA MET A 124 -7.57 12.42 0.51
C MET A 124 -8.19 12.38 -0.88
N ALA A 125 -7.53 11.65 -1.77
CA ALA A 125 -7.85 11.62 -3.18
C ALA A 125 -7.30 10.35 -3.83
N TYR A 126 -7.94 9.95 -4.91
CA TYR A 126 -7.42 8.94 -5.82
C TYR A 126 -7.57 9.42 -7.26
N VAL A 127 -6.55 9.18 -8.08
CA VAL A 127 -6.57 9.52 -9.50
C VAL A 127 -6.72 8.23 -10.28
N VAL A 128 -7.66 8.17 -11.22
CA VAL A 128 -7.92 7.00 -12.09
C VAL A 128 -8.10 7.50 -13.51
N GLY A 129 -7.36 6.95 -14.47
CA GLY A 129 -7.46 7.40 -15.86
C GLY A 129 -7.04 8.86 -16.06
N GLY A 130 -6.23 9.41 -15.15
CA GLY A 130 -5.89 10.83 -15.11
C GLY A 130 -6.94 11.75 -14.48
N PHE A 131 -8.08 11.22 -14.01
CA PHE A 131 -9.13 11.99 -13.34
C PHE A 131 -9.03 11.83 -11.82
N ALA A 132 -8.90 12.96 -11.12
CA ALA A 132 -8.83 12.97 -9.66
C ALA A 132 -10.23 12.98 -9.03
N ASN A 133 -10.40 12.15 -8.01
CA ASN A 133 -11.58 12.07 -7.16
C ASN A 133 -11.12 12.37 -5.74
N TYR A 134 -11.86 13.20 -5.00
CA TYR A 134 -11.50 13.65 -3.66
C TYR A 134 -12.53 13.17 -2.65
N GLU A 135 -12.05 12.78 -1.48
CA GLU A 135 -12.89 12.48 -0.33
C GLU A 135 -13.48 13.77 0.27
N GLU A 136 -14.53 13.60 1.07
CA GLU A 136 -15.15 14.70 1.80
C GLU A 136 -14.13 15.44 2.67
N GLY A 137 -14.14 16.77 2.62
CA GLY A 137 -13.16 17.62 3.32
C GLY A 137 -11.85 17.88 2.55
N PHE A 138 -11.63 17.23 1.40
CA PHE A 138 -10.44 17.45 0.55
C PHE A 138 -10.77 18.05 -0.82
N THR A 139 -12.00 18.52 -1.02
CA THR A 139 -12.49 19.03 -2.31
C THR A 139 -11.99 20.43 -2.68
N SER A 140 -11.30 21.13 -1.78
CA SER A 140 -10.77 22.47 -1.99
C SER A 140 -9.34 22.60 -1.47
N GLY A 141 -8.51 23.39 -2.16
CA GLY A 141 -7.12 23.66 -1.75
C GLY A 141 -6.09 22.62 -2.19
N TYR A 142 -6.55 21.44 -2.63
CA TYR A 142 -5.71 20.33 -3.11
C TYR A 142 -5.91 20.07 -4.60
N GLN A 143 -4.83 19.68 -5.28
CA GLN A 143 -4.87 19.28 -6.68
C GLN A 143 -3.98 18.06 -6.92
N ALA A 144 -4.60 16.89 -7.10
CA ALA A 144 -3.96 15.65 -7.54
C ALA A 144 -4.05 15.52 -9.07
N VAL A 145 -2.94 15.20 -9.74
CA VAL A 145 -2.89 15.06 -11.20
C VAL A 145 -1.97 13.93 -11.66
N LYS A 146 -2.27 13.36 -12.83
CA LYS A 146 -1.29 12.60 -13.62
C LYS A 146 -0.43 13.55 -14.42
N VAL A 147 0.89 13.48 -14.25
CA VAL A 147 1.83 14.17 -15.13
C VAL A 147 1.90 13.39 -16.44
N LYS A 148 1.64 14.07 -17.57
CA LYS A 148 1.51 13.44 -18.89
C LYS A 148 2.72 12.56 -19.24
N GLU A 149 2.46 11.48 -19.97
CA GLU A 149 3.44 10.60 -20.62
C GLU A 149 4.34 9.76 -19.68
N LYS A 150 4.14 9.83 -18.36
CA LYS A 150 4.90 9.04 -17.38
C LYS A 150 3.97 8.48 -16.29
N GLN A 151 4.42 7.44 -15.60
CA GLN A 151 3.81 6.95 -14.36
C GLN A 151 4.18 7.87 -13.18
N LEU A 152 3.93 9.17 -13.39
CA LEU A 152 4.30 10.26 -12.50
C LEU A 152 3.03 11.01 -12.13
N TRP A 153 2.88 11.27 -10.85
CA TRP A 153 1.72 11.92 -10.27
C TRP A 153 2.19 13.06 -9.38
N SER A 154 1.37 14.09 -9.23
CA SER A 154 1.62 15.13 -8.23
C SER A 154 0.38 15.45 -7.41
N LEU A 155 0.61 15.91 -6.18
CA LEU A 155 -0.37 16.50 -5.29
C LEU A 155 0.14 17.90 -4.90
N SER A 156 -0.64 18.91 -5.25
CA SER A 156 -0.34 20.31 -4.99
C SER A 156 -1.30 20.91 -3.96
N ILE A 157 -0.76 21.76 -3.09
CA ILE A 157 -1.49 22.57 -2.11
C ILE A 157 -1.22 24.02 -2.48
N SER A 158 -2.26 24.75 -2.86
CA SER A 158 -2.10 26.11 -3.41
C SER A 158 -1.85 27.18 -2.34
N SER A 159 -2.41 26.98 -1.14
CA SER A 159 -2.32 27.90 -0.01
C SER A 159 -2.23 27.12 1.30
N VAL A 160 -1.02 26.78 1.71
CA VAL A 160 -0.74 25.98 2.91
C VAL A 160 -1.26 26.67 4.17
N GLN A 161 -2.02 25.94 4.97
CA GLN A 161 -2.54 26.36 6.29
C GLN A 161 -1.92 25.51 7.42
N GLU A 162 -2.15 25.88 8.69
CA GLU A 162 -1.63 25.09 9.83
C GLU A 162 -2.17 23.65 9.84
N GLU A 163 -3.41 23.44 9.38
CA GLU A 163 -4.04 22.12 9.27
C GLU A 163 -3.42 21.19 8.21
N ASP A 164 -2.64 21.75 7.28
CA ASP A 164 -1.87 21.00 6.28
C ASP A 164 -0.56 20.45 6.83
N GLU A 165 -0.18 20.77 8.09
CA GLU A 165 0.95 20.12 8.74
C GLU A 165 0.65 18.64 8.98
N ALA A 166 1.20 17.79 8.12
CA ALA A 166 0.97 16.37 8.14
C ALA A 166 2.06 15.60 7.41
N VAL A 167 2.02 14.28 7.58
CA VAL A 167 2.70 13.34 6.67
C VAL A 167 1.77 13.06 5.49
N TYR A 168 2.31 13.15 4.28
CA TYR A 168 1.59 12.82 3.06
C TYR A 168 2.22 11.59 2.43
N LEU A 169 1.37 10.70 1.90
CA LEU A 169 1.81 9.43 1.33
C LEU A 169 1.08 9.14 0.03
N CYS A 170 1.85 8.77 -0.98
CA CYS A 170 1.37 8.19 -2.23
C CYS A 170 1.36 6.66 -2.12
N ALA A 171 0.35 6.01 -2.68
CA ALA A 171 0.25 4.55 -2.73
C ALA A 171 -0.32 4.04 -4.04
N ALA A 172 0.06 2.81 -4.40
CA ALA A 172 -0.44 2.08 -5.57
C ALA A 172 -1.75 1.31 -5.30
N SER A 173 -2.19 1.19 -4.05
CA SER A 173 -3.41 0.44 -3.70
C SER A 173 -4.18 1.09 -2.56
N LEU A 174 -5.47 0.77 -2.49
CA LEU A 174 -6.31 1.12 -1.35
C LEU A 174 -5.91 0.25 -0.16
N HIS A 175 -5.44 0.85 0.94
CA HIS A 175 -4.90 0.09 2.06
C HIS A 175 -5.96 -0.04 3.17
N SER A 176 -6.24 -1.26 3.63
CA SER A 176 -7.28 -1.54 4.64
C SER A 176 -6.81 -1.40 6.10
N ALA A 177 -5.51 -1.25 6.38
CA ALA A 177 -5.01 -1.08 7.76
C ALA A 177 -3.68 -0.31 7.84
N ALA A 178 -3.71 1.01 7.67
CA ALA A 178 -2.50 1.82 7.68
C ALA A 178 -2.07 2.15 9.13
N THR A 179 -1.33 1.24 9.77
CA THR A 179 -0.71 1.49 11.08
C THR A 179 0.82 1.50 11.07
N ASP A 180 1.48 1.14 9.97
CA ASP A 180 2.95 1.00 9.99
C ASP A 180 3.63 1.36 8.65
N LEU A 181 3.18 2.44 8.01
CA LEU A 181 3.86 3.01 6.85
C LEU A 181 4.90 4.02 7.35
N ARG A 182 6.17 3.84 6.96
CA ARG A 182 7.20 4.85 7.20
C ARG A 182 6.79 6.14 6.48
N PRO A 183 6.86 7.31 7.12
CA PRO A 183 6.54 8.58 6.48
C PRO A 183 7.38 8.77 5.22
N ALA A 184 6.73 8.87 4.06
CA ALA A 184 7.42 9.12 2.81
C ALA A 184 7.71 10.63 2.64
N GLN A 185 6.80 11.49 3.10
CA GLN A 185 6.97 12.95 3.08
C GLN A 185 6.35 13.64 4.29
N LYS A 186 7.04 14.63 4.85
CA LYS A 186 6.52 15.48 5.94
C LYS A 186 6.44 16.93 5.47
N LEU A 187 5.25 17.52 5.50
CA LEU A 187 5.01 18.93 5.28
C LEU A 187 4.89 19.63 6.64
N THR A 188 5.61 20.74 6.83
CA THR A 188 5.54 21.57 8.04
C THR A 188 5.21 23.01 7.68
N ALA A 189 4.18 23.57 8.32
CA ALA A 189 3.83 24.98 8.21
C ALA A 189 4.66 25.77 9.25
N THR A 190 5.60 26.59 8.80
CA THR A 190 6.44 27.39 9.72
C THR A 190 5.73 28.68 10.11
N ARG A 191 5.62 28.94 11.42
CA ARG A 191 5.13 30.23 11.92
C ARG A 191 6.13 31.35 11.62
N GLU A 192 5.63 32.55 11.34
CA GLU A 192 6.45 33.76 11.41
C GLU A 192 6.94 33.97 12.85
N ALA A 193 8.21 34.33 13.01
CA ALA A 193 8.72 34.79 14.29
C ALA A 193 8.11 36.17 14.59
N ALA A 194 7.38 36.26 15.71
CA ALA A 194 6.90 37.53 16.27
C ALA A 194 8.07 38.44 16.69
#